data_AF-A0A0P9SK89-F1
#
_entry.id   AF-A0A0P9SK89-F1
#
_cell.length_a   1.000
_cell.length_b   1.000
_cell.length_c   1.000
_cell.angle_alpha   90.00
_cell.angle_beta   90.00
_cell.angle_gamma   90.00
#
_symmetry.space_group_name_H-M   'P 1'
#
loop_
_entity.id
_entity.type
_entity.pdbx_description
1 polymer ?
#
loop_
_entity_poly.entity_id
_entity_poly.type
_entity_poly.pdbx_seq_one_letter_code
_entity_poly.pdbx_strand_id
1 'polypeptide(L)'
;MTSVQEFFELSNRITLEYEAIIPLLRDPEVVKAARFLAELDALANDYDFKPIDIMTLLDPGRAARLPAVTEQKSKATPKRRKNTK
;
A
#
# COMPACT_ATOMS: atom_id res chain seq x y z
N MET A 1 -25.79 18.81 -20.35
CA MET A 1 -24.37 19.10 -20.62
C MET A 1 -23.66 18.99 -19.28
N THR A 2 -22.68 18.13 -19.00
CA THR A 2 -21.78 17.33 -19.87
C THR A 2 -20.96 16.39 -18.96
N SER A 3 -21.27 15.09 -18.93
CA SER A 3 -20.50 14.08 -18.17
C SER A 3 -19.02 14.01 -18.57
N VAL A 4 -18.72 14.43 -19.80
CA VAL A 4 -17.37 14.51 -20.35
C VAL A 4 -16.58 15.68 -19.74
N GLN A 5 -17.22 16.82 -19.50
CA GLN A 5 -16.59 17.99 -18.86
C GLN A 5 -16.19 17.66 -17.42
N GLU A 6 -17.11 17.04 -16.66
CA GLU A 6 -16.88 16.59 -15.29
C GLU A 6 -15.74 15.55 -15.22
N PHE A 7 -15.66 14.65 -16.21
CA PHE A 7 -14.57 13.69 -16.32
C PHE A 7 -13.20 14.37 -16.55
N PHE A 8 -13.15 15.37 -17.43
CA PHE A 8 -11.91 16.14 -17.65
C PHE A 8 -11.50 16.93 -16.41
N GLU A 9 -12.44 17.55 -15.69
CA GLU A 9 -12.17 18.26 -14.44
C GLU A 9 -11.64 17.33 -13.35
N LEU A 10 -12.24 16.14 -13.20
CA LEU A 10 -11.77 15.13 -12.27
C LEU A 10 -10.38 14.62 -12.64
N SER A 11 -10.14 14.32 -13.92
CA SER A 11 -8.82 13.88 -14.39
C SER A 11 -7.77 14.95 -14.13
N ASN A 12 -8.10 16.22 -14.37
CA ASN A 12 -7.17 17.32 -14.17
C ASN A 12 -6.83 17.50 -12.68
N ARG A 13 -7.84 17.36 -11.80
CA ARG A 13 -7.65 17.37 -10.35
C ARG A 13 -6.74 16.22 -9.89
N ILE A 14 -6.97 15.01 -10.38
CA ILE A 14 -6.10 13.86 -10.07
C ILE A 14 -4.66 14.16 -10.50
N THR A 15 -4.45 14.67 -11.71
CA THR A 15 -3.11 15.03 -12.19
C THR A 15 -2.43 16.05 -11.28
N LEU A 16 -3.14 17.11 -10.86
CA LEU A 16 -2.59 18.12 -9.95
C LEU A 16 -2.24 17.56 -8.57
N GLU A 17 -3.08 16.67 -8.02
CA GLU A 17 -2.78 16.00 -6.76
C GLU A 17 -1.54 15.09 -6.87
N TYR A 18 -1.37 14.39 -7.99
CA TYR A 18 -0.15 13.62 -8.28
C TYR A 18 1.09 14.51 -8.39
N GLU A 19 1.00 15.62 -9.12
CA GLU A 19 2.10 16.58 -9.25
C GLU A 19 2.51 17.20 -7.91
N ALA A 20 1.56 17.42 -7.00
CA ALA A 20 1.84 17.92 -5.67
C ALA A 20 2.57 16.88 -4.78
N ILE A 21 2.29 15.59 -4.96
CA ILE A 21 2.87 14.50 -4.16
C ILE A 21 4.25 14.07 -4.67
N ILE A 22 4.52 14.19 -5.97
CA ILE A 22 5.80 13.79 -6.58
C ILE A 22 7.03 14.43 -5.88
N PRO A 23 7.06 15.73 -5.56
CA PRO A 23 8.16 16.35 -4.82
C PRO A 23 8.35 15.77 -3.42
N LEU A 24 7.26 15.47 -2.71
CA LEU A 24 7.29 14.86 -1.37
C LEU A 24 7.86 13.44 -1.40
N LEU A 25 7.54 12.66 -2.45
CA LEU A 25 8.13 11.34 -2.66
C LEU A 25 9.60 11.37 -3.07
N ARG A 26 10.09 12.52 -3.54
CA ARG A 26 11.50 12.76 -3.88
C ARG A 26 12.30 13.35 -2.72
N ASP A 27 11.66 13.69 -1.61
CA ASP A 27 12.36 14.11 -0.40
C ASP A 27 13.34 12.99 0.03
N PRO A 28 14.64 13.28 0.13
CA PRO A 28 15.64 12.28 0.50
C PRO A 28 15.32 11.55 1.80
N GLU A 29 14.73 12.22 2.78
CA GLU A 29 14.38 11.61 4.07
C GLU A 29 13.18 10.66 3.94
N VAL A 30 12.19 11.01 3.10
CA VAL A 30 11.06 10.12 2.79
C VAL A 30 11.54 8.88 2.05
N VAL A 31 12.44 9.03 1.07
CA VAL A 31 13.03 7.91 0.34
C VAL A 31 13.83 6.98 1.26
N LYS A 32 14.62 7.55 2.19
CA LYS A 32 15.36 6.76 3.19
C LYS A 32 14.42 5.98 4.10
N ALA A 33 13.39 6.63 4.64
CA ALA A 33 12.42 5.98 5.51
C ALA A 33 11.67 4.86 4.78
N ALA A 34 11.25 5.09 3.53
CA ALA A 34 10.58 4.09 2.71
C ALA A 34 11.47 2.87 2.42
N ARG A 35 12.75 3.09 2.10
CA ARG A 35 13.72 2.01 1.89
C ARG A 35 13.95 1.20 3.17
N PHE A 36 14.14 1.87 4.30
CA PHE A 36 14.30 1.21 5.58
C PHE A 36 13.09 0.32 5.92
N LEU A 37 11.87 0.83 5.74
CA LEU A 37 10.66 0.06 6.00
C LEU A 37 10.52 -1.14 5.04
N ALA A 38 10.94 -1.00 3.78
CA ALA A 38 10.94 -2.11 2.83
C ALA A 38 11.97 -3.20 3.20
N GLU A 39 13.17 -2.79 3.63
CA GLU A 39 14.19 -3.72 4.12
C GLU A 39 13.74 -4.42 5.42
N LEU A 40 13.09 -3.68 6.33
CA LEU A 40 12.52 -4.24 7.54
C LEU A 40 11.38 -5.23 7.26
N ASP A 41 10.51 -4.93 6.30
CA ASP A 41 9.42 -5.83 5.90
C ASP A 41 9.95 -7.11 5.24
N ALA A 42 10.96 -6.99 4.37
CA ALA A 42 11.64 -8.14 3.79
C ALA A 42 12.28 -9.02 4.88
N LEU A 43 13.01 -8.40 5.81
CA LEU A 43 13.61 -9.10 6.94
C LEU A 43 12.55 -9.75 7.82
N ALA A 44 11.46 -9.06 8.14
CA ALA A 44 10.38 -9.60 8.96
C ALA A 44 9.74 -10.84 8.33
N ASN A 45 9.52 -10.81 7.01
CA ASN A 45 9.00 -11.94 6.25
C ASN A 45 9.92 -13.17 6.32
N ASP A 46 11.25 -13.01 6.35
CA ASP A 46 12.19 -14.13 6.49
C ASP A 46 12.06 -14.87 7.84
N TYR A 47 11.49 -14.22 8.85
CA TYR A 47 11.28 -14.77 10.19
C TYR A 47 9.80 -14.96 10.54
N ASP A 48 8.90 -14.93 9.55
CA ASP A 48 7.45 -15.04 9.72
C ASP A 48 6.83 -13.97 10.67
N PHE A 49 7.48 -12.81 10.80
CA PHE A 49 6.93 -11.67 11.54
C PHE A 49 6.03 -10.82 10.65
N LYS A 50 4.89 -10.39 11.20
CA LYS A 50 4.05 -9.35 10.60
C LYS A 50 4.37 -7.98 11.19
N PRO A 51 4.07 -6.87 10.48
CA PRO A 51 4.25 -5.52 11.02
C PRO A 51 3.59 -5.29 12.38
N ILE A 52 2.44 -5.93 12.64
CA ILE A 52 1.75 -5.84 13.93
C ILE A 52 2.53 -6.51 15.06
N ASP A 53 3.29 -7.57 14.78
CA ASP A 53 4.10 -8.26 15.79
C ASP A 53 5.28 -7.37 16.21
N ILE A 54 5.91 -6.70 15.24
CA ILE A 54 6.97 -5.71 15.49
C ILE A 54 6.42 -4.54 16.31
N MET A 55 5.26 -4.01 15.93
CA MET A 55 4.61 -2.94 16.71
C MET A 55 4.27 -3.38 18.14
N THR A 56 3.82 -4.62 18.31
CA THR A 56 3.50 -5.19 19.62
C THR A 56 4.76 -5.32 20.48
N LEU A 57 5.91 -5.65 19.89
CA LEU A 57 7.20 -5.70 20.59
C LEU A 57 7.71 -4.32 21.02
N LEU A 58 7.48 -3.29 20.21
CA LEU A 58 7.97 -1.93 20.47
C LEU A 58 7.06 -1.11 21.40
N ASP A 59 5.75 -1.14 21.14
CA ASP A 59 4.74 -0.42 21.92
C ASP A 59 3.41 -1.20 21.90
N PRO A 60 3.22 -2.11 22.87
CA PRO A 60 2.01 -2.92 22.98
C PRO A 60 0.73 -2.07 23.10
N GLY A 61 0.82 -0.92 23.78
CA GLY A 61 -0.34 -0.06 24.03
C GLY A 61 -0.83 0.62 22.76
N ARG A 62 0.09 1.01 21.87
CA ARG A 62 -0.22 1.52 20.54
C ARG A 62 -0.71 0.42 19.60
N ALA A 63 -0.08 -0.76 19.62
CA ALA A 63 -0.50 -1.90 18.81
C ALA A 63 -1.95 -2.32 19.10
N ALA A 64 -2.35 -2.35 20.38
CA ALA A 64 -3.71 -2.70 20.80
C ALA A 64 -4.79 -1.72 20.32
N ARG A 65 -4.41 -0.49 19.94
CA ARG A 65 -5.32 0.55 19.43
C ARG A 65 -5.42 0.57 17.91
N LEU A 66 -4.57 -0.19 17.21
CA LEU A 66 -4.67 -0.30 15.77
C LEU A 66 -5.92 -1.12 15.41
N PRO A 67 -6.81 -0.64 14.52
CA PRO A 67 -7.87 -1.49 14.01
C PRO A 67 -7.21 -2.69 13.32
N ALA A 68 -7.67 -3.90 13.63
CA ALA A 68 -7.20 -5.12 12.98
C ALA A 68 -7.40 -4.95 11.47
N VAL A 69 -6.33 -4.65 10.74
CA VAL A 69 -6.38 -4.49 9.29
C VAL A 69 -6.69 -5.87 8.74
N THR A 70 -7.92 -6.02 8.27
CA THR A 70 -8.49 -7.21 7.67
C THR A 70 -7.51 -7.78 6.65
N GLU A 71 -7.13 -9.04 6.83
CA GLU A 71 -6.37 -9.81 5.85
C GLU A 71 -7.03 -9.65 4.48
N GLN A 72 -6.45 -8.84 3.60
CA GLN A 72 -6.80 -8.83 2.19
C GLN A 72 -6.31 -10.16 1.61
N LYS A 73 -7.17 -11.18 1.71
CA LYS A 73 -7.08 -12.38 0.89
C LYS A 73 -7.06 -11.94 -0.56
N SER A 74 -5.86 -11.90 -1.14
CA SER A 74 -5.65 -11.92 -2.58
C SER A 74 -6.45 -13.11 -3.13
N LYS A 75 -7.59 -12.82 -3.76
CA LYS A 75 -8.43 -13.83 -4.43
C LYS A 75 -7.56 -14.52 -5.49
N ALA A 76 -7.21 -15.78 -5.24
CA ALA A 76 -6.66 -16.65 -6.25
C ALA A 76 -7.61 -16.69 -7.46
N THR A 77 -7.10 -16.29 -8.62
CA THR A 77 -7.78 -16.40 -9.91
C THR A 77 -8.08 -17.88 -10.22
N PRO A 78 -9.32 -18.24 -10.62
CA PRO A 78 -9.61 -19.63 -10.97
C PRO A 78 -8.92 -20.00 -12.29
N LYS A 79 -8.09 -21.04 -12.20
CA LYS A 79 -7.31 -21.67 -13.27
C LYS A 79 -8.25 -22.16 -14.40
N ARG A 80 -8.27 -21.45 -15.53
CA ARG A 80 -8.97 -21.82 -16.77
C ARG A 80 -8.39 -23.14 -17.31
N ARG A 81 -9.08 -24.26 -17.08
CA ARG A 81 -8.77 -25.57 -17.70
C ARG A 81 -9.10 -25.48 -19.20
N LYS A 82 -8.07 -25.61 -20.05
CA LYS A 82 -8.23 -25.92 -21.48
C LYS A 82 -8.66 -27.38 -21.58
N ASN A 83 -9.85 -27.65 -22.12
CA ASN A 83 -10.20 -28.98 -22.59
C ASN A 83 -9.91 -29.05 -24.08
N THR A 84 -9.01 -29.98 -24.42
CA THR A 84 -8.65 -30.44 -25.76
C THR A 84 -9.23 -31.83 -25.90
N LYS A 85 -10.22 -32.00 -26.77
CA LYS A 85 -10.41 -33.12 -27.71
C LYS A 85 -11.76 -32.99 -28.39
#